data_AF-A0A925SYH7-F1
#
_entry.id   AF-A0A925SYH7-F1
#
_cell.length_a   1.000
_cell.length_b   1.000
_cell.length_c   1.000
_cell.angle_alpha   90.00
_cell.angle_beta   90.00
_cell.angle_gamma   90.00
#
_symmetry.space_group_name_H-M   'P 1'
#
loop_
_entity.id
_entity.type
_entity.pdbx_description
1 polymer ?
#
loop_
_entity_poly.entity_id
_entity_poly.type
_entity_poly.pdbx_seq_one_letter_code
_entity_poly.pdbx_strand_id
1 'polypeptide(L)'
;MSALTFQALRRLADGHFHSGEEMARSLHRSRATLSEALKRAPEMGIELFSVPGKGYRVAEPIEFLDAAAIARALEKRDARIRLEVVDEIESTSTRLLELAAAGAP
;
A
#
# COMPACT_ATOMS: atom_id res chain seq x y z
N MET A 1 7.86 -4.85 5.48
CA MET A 1 6.85 -4.00 6.17
C MET A 1 5.63 -4.82 6.57
N SER A 2 4.73 -4.27 7.41
CA SER A 2 3.48 -4.95 7.76
C SER A 2 2.37 -4.63 6.75
N ALA A 3 1.47 -5.58 6.47
CA ALA A 3 0.30 -5.32 5.62
C ALA A 3 -0.56 -4.16 6.16
N LEU A 4 -0.59 -3.97 7.48
CA LEU A 4 -1.31 -2.87 8.11
C LEU A 4 -0.73 -1.50 7.74
N THR A 5 0.59 -1.40 7.57
CA THR A 5 1.25 -0.15 7.15
C THR A 5 0.71 0.31 5.80
N PHE A 6 0.69 -0.59 4.80
CA PHE A 6 0.16 -0.27 3.48
C PHE A 6 -1.34 0.00 3.47
N GLN A 7 -2.13 -0.75 4.25
CA GLN A 7 -3.56 -0.47 4.41
C GLN A 7 -3.83 0.92 4.98
N ALA A 8 -3.06 1.32 6.00
CA ALA A 8 -3.17 2.65 6.60
C ALA A 8 -2.73 3.75 5.62
N LEU A 9 -1.62 3.55 4.90
CA LEU A 9 -1.15 4.51 3.91
C LEU A 9 -2.14 4.70 2.75
N ARG A 10 -2.80 3.64 2.27
CA ARG A 10 -3.88 3.77 1.27
C ARG A 10 -5.05 4.63 1.75
N ARG A 11 -5.35 4.63 3.05
CA ARG A 11 -6.38 5.53 3.61
C ARG A 11 -5.93 6.98 3.61
N LEU A 12 -4.63 7.23 3.73
CA LEU A 12 -4.03 8.56 3.71
C LEU A 12 -3.62 9.02 2.31
N ALA A 13 -3.82 8.20 1.28
CA ALA A 13 -3.30 8.44 -0.07
C ALA A 13 -3.76 9.78 -0.69
N ASP A 14 -4.88 10.32 -0.24
CA ASP A 14 -5.42 11.60 -0.68
C ASP A 14 -4.69 12.84 -0.11
N GLY A 15 -3.78 12.66 0.84
CA GLY A 15 -3.03 13.75 1.48
C GLY A 15 -3.80 14.55 2.53
N HIS A 16 -5.05 14.19 2.82
CA HIS A 16 -5.88 14.86 3.83
C HIS A 16 -5.65 14.29 5.23
N PHE A 17 -6.11 15.03 6.24
CA PHE A 17 -6.13 14.51 7.62
C PHE A 17 -7.26 13.50 7.79
N HIS A 18 -6.91 12.33 8.30
CA HIS A 18 -7.84 11.29 8.69
C HIS A 18 -7.70 11.00 10.19
N SER A 19 -8.82 10.83 10.89
CA SER A 19 -8.82 10.49 12.30
C SER A 19 -8.14 9.13 12.53
N GLY A 20 -7.11 9.12 13.37
CA GLY A 20 -6.40 7.89 13.73
C GLY A 20 -7.30 6.88 14.45
N GLU A 21 -8.31 7.35 15.19
CA GLU A 21 -9.24 6.45 15.88
C GLU A 21 -10.22 5.80 14.90
N GLU A 22 -10.80 6.58 13.99
CA GLU A 22 -11.74 6.07 12.98
C GLU A 22 -11.04 5.11 12.02
N MET A 23 -9.82 5.46 11.60
CA MET A 23 -9.02 4.60 10.72
C MET A 23 -8.69 3.28 11.41
N ALA A 24 -8.21 3.31 12.66
CA ALA A 24 -7.91 2.11 13.42
C ALA A 24 -9.15 1.22 13.58
N ARG A 25 -10.30 1.82 13.91
CA ARG A 25 -11.57 1.12 14.04
C ARG A 25 -11.99 0.48 12.71
N SER A 26 -11.86 1.19 11.59
CA SER A 26 -12.19 0.67 10.25
C SER A 26 -11.29 -0.48 9.79
N LEU A 27 -10.06 -0.54 10.31
CA LEU A 27 -9.09 -1.60 10.03
C LEU A 27 -9.15 -2.73 11.06
N HIS A 28 -10.10 -2.68 12.01
CA HIS A 28 -10.20 -3.64 13.12
C HIS A 28 -8.90 -3.76 13.93
N ARG A 29 -8.25 -2.62 14.19
CA ARG A 29 -7.00 -2.51 14.97
C ARG A 29 -7.14 -1.50 16.10
N SER A 30 -6.23 -1.59 17.07
CA SER A 30 -6.11 -0.56 18.09
C SER A 30 -5.41 0.68 17.52
N ARG A 31 -5.66 1.85 18.10
CA ARG A 31 -4.96 3.10 17.75
C ARG A 31 -3.45 2.98 17.96
N ALA A 32 -3.02 2.28 19.01
CA ALA A 32 -1.61 2.03 19.27
C ALA A 32 -0.98 1.20 18.14
N THR A 33 -1.62 0.11 17.72
CA THR A 33 -1.15 -0.72 16.61
C THR A 33 -1.09 0.06 15.28
N LEU A 34 -2.08 0.89 15.00
CA LEU A 34 -2.06 1.78 13.83
C LEU A 34 -0.88 2.76 13.90
N SER A 35 -0.67 3.39 15.06
CA SER A 35 0.43 4.33 15.27
C SER A 35 1.78 3.65 15.05
N GLU A 36 2.01 2.44 15.58
CA GLU A 36 3.25 1.69 15.35
C GLU A 36 3.44 1.34 13.88
N ALA A 37 2.37 0.98 13.17
CA ALA A 37 2.45 0.68 11.74
C ALA A 37 2.83 1.92 10.91
N LEU A 38 2.26 3.09 11.23
CA LEU A 38 2.51 4.36 10.53
C LEU A 38 3.87 4.98 10.87
N LYS A 39 4.43 4.71 12.05
CA LYS A 39 5.80 5.16 12.42
C LYS A 39 6.87 4.66 11.45
N ARG A 40 6.60 3.60 10.71
CA ARG A 40 7.51 3.00 9.73
C ARG A 40 7.43 3.62 8.33
N ALA A 41 6.43 4.47 8.06
CA ALA A 41 6.27 5.12 6.76
C ALA A 41 7.52 5.90 6.28
N PRO A 42 8.28 6.59 7.16
CA PRO A 42 9.51 7.29 6.73
C PRO A 42 10.60 6.35 6.19
N GLU A 43 10.64 5.07 6.60
CA GLU A 43 11.56 4.08 6.04
C GLU A 43 11.30 3.84 4.53
N MET A 44 10.10 4.19 4.05
CA MET A 44 9.69 4.09 2.64
C MET A 44 9.85 5.42 1.88
N GLY A 45 10.45 6.45 2.51
CA GLY A 45 10.51 7.80 1.95
C GLY A 45 9.18 8.56 2.02
N ILE A 46 8.20 8.06 2.78
CA ILE A 46 6.88 8.71 2.94
C ILE A 46 6.91 9.57 4.20
N GLU A 47 6.80 10.88 4.01
CA GLU A 47 6.67 11.83 5.12
C GLU A 47 5.23 11.86 5.66
N LEU A 48 5.09 11.70 6.98
CA LEU A 48 3.80 11.57 7.66
C LEU A 48 3.68 12.57 8.81
N PHE A 49 2.56 13.30 8.83
CA PHE A 49 2.22 14.24 9.89
C PHE A 49 1.17 13.62 10.82
N SER A 50 1.41 13.73 12.13
CA SER A 50 0.47 13.33 13.18
C SER A 50 0.14 14.54 14.05
N VAL A 51 -1.11 14.99 14.03
CA VAL A 51 -1.57 16.15 14.80
C VAL A 51 -2.58 15.70 15.86
N PRO A 52 -2.32 15.95 17.16
CA PRO A 52 -3.28 15.66 18.22
C PRO A 52 -4.65 16.27 17.93
N GLY A 53 -5.71 15.48 18.05
CA GLY A 53 -7.09 15.91 17.77
C GLY A 53 -7.49 15.99 16.30
N LYS A 54 -6.54 15.92 15.34
CA LYS A 54 -6.84 15.84 13.88
C LYS A 54 -6.58 14.46 13.28
N GLY A 55 -5.54 13.77 13.75
CA GLY A 55 -5.14 12.46 13.24
C GLY A 55 -3.91 12.54 12.34
N TYR A 56 -3.90 11.77 11.26
CA TYR A 56 -2.73 11.54 10.41
C TYR A 56 -2.96 12.04 8.98
N ARG A 57 -1.90 12.49 8.32
CA ARG A 57 -1.86 12.71 6.87
C ARG A 57 -0.46 12.44 6.32
N VAL A 58 -0.38 12.11 5.04
CA VAL A 58 0.91 12.14 4.31
C VAL A 58 1.19 13.57 3.85
N ALA A 59 2.48 13.89 3.65
CA ALA A 59 2.90 15.21 3.18
C ALA A 59 2.37 15.52 1.78
N GLU A 60 2.53 14.55 0.88
CA GLU A 60 2.11 14.58 -0.52
C GLU A 60 1.18 13.40 -0.82
N PRO A 61 0.16 13.57 -1.67
CA PRO A 61 -0.70 12.47 -2.10
C PRO A 61 0.11 11.32 -2.70
N ILE A 62 -0.33 10.08 -2.44
CA ILE A 62 0.33 8.87 -2.93
C ILE A 62 -0.57 8.23 -3.99
N GLU A 63 -0.05 8.04 -5.19
CA GLU A 63 -0.70 7.22 -6.21
C GLU A 63 -0.28 5.76 -6.04
N PHE A 64 -1.18 4.93 -5.53
CA PHE A 64 -0.95 3.50 -5.45
C PHE A 64 -1.25 2.82 -6.79
N LEU A 65 -0.48 1.77 -7.11
CA LEU A 65 -0.81 0.89 -8.22
C LEU A 65 -2.19 0.24 -7.99
N ASP A 66 -3.12 0.51 -8.90
CA ASP A 66 -4.43 -0.15 -8.94
C ASP A 66 -4.36 -1.35 -9.89
N ALA A 67 -4.26 -2.55 -9.30
CA ALA A 67 -4.22 -3.80 -10.04
C ALA A 67 -5.42 -3.96 -10.99
N ALA A 68 -6.62 -3.54 -10.59
CA ALA A 68 -7.81 -3.66 -11.42
C ALA A 68 -7.79 -2.65 -12.57
N ALA A 69 -7.31 -1.42 -12.34
CA ALA A 69 -7.15 -0.45 -13.42
C ALA A 69 -6.11 -0.89 -14.45
N ILE A 70 -4.97 -1.40 -13.99
CA ILE A 70 -3.89 -1.90 -14.85
C ILE A 70 -4.38 -3.13 -15.61
N ALA A 71 -5.04 -4.09 -14.95
CA ALA A 71 -5.59 -5.28 -15.59
C ALA A 71 -6.58 -4.93 -16.70
N ARG A 72 -7.54 -4.03 -16.43
CA ARG A 72 -8.50 -3.54 -17.45
C ARG A 72 -7.81 -2.87 -18.64
N ALA A 73 -6.67 -2.20 -18.43
CA ALA A 73 -5.90 -1.58 -19.49
C ALA A 73 -5.12 -2.63 -20.31
N LEU A 74 -4.60 -3.67 -19.64
CA LEU A 74 -3.86 -4.77 -20.26
C LEU A 74 -4.77 -5.70 -21.06
N GLU A 75 -5.97 -6.03 -20.57
CA GLU A 75 -6.94 -6.88 -21.28
C GLU A 75 -7.30 -6.32 -22.66
N LYS A 76 -7.34 -4.99 -22.81
CA LYS A 76 -7.57 -4.31 -24.09
C LYS A 76 -6.39 -4.46 -25.08
N ARG A 77 -5.23 -4.89 -24.60
CA ARG A 77 -3.96 -4.97 -25.36
C ARG A 77 -3.54 -6.42 -25.60
N ASP A 78 -3.45 -7.24 -24.55
CA ASP A 78 -3.07 -8.65 -24.61
C ASP A 78 -3.56 -9.42 -23.37
N ALA A 79 -4.49 -10.36 -23.57
CA ALA A 79 -5.07 -11.17 -22.49
C ALA A 79 -4.13 -12.23 -21.91
N ARG A 80 -2.93 -12.43 -22.48
CA ARG A 80 -1.96 -13.43 -22.02
C ARG A 80 -1.10 -12.95 -20.86
N ILE A 81 -1.03 -11.63 -20.63
CA ILE A 81 -0.21 -11.05 -19.57
C ILE A 81 -0.88 -11.30 -18.23
N ARG A 82 -0.21 -12.04 -17.34
CA ARG A 82 -0.62 -12.19 -15.95
C ARG A 82 -0.04 -11.06 -15.12
N LEU A 83 -0.91 -10.28 -14.48
CA LEU A 83 -0.54 -9.17 -13.62
C LEU A 83 -0.58 -9.59 -12.15
N GLU A 84 0.52 -9.39 -11.45
CA GLU A 84 0.61 -9.45 -9.99
C GLU A 84 1.08 -8.07 -9.49
N VAL A 85 0.30 -7.44 -8.62
CA VAL A 85 0.68 -6.19 -7.93
C VAL A 85 0.79 -6.51 -6.46
N VAL A 86 1.95 -6.24 -5.88
CA VAL A 86 2.24 -6.44 -4.46
C VAL A 86 2.77 -5.14 -3.87
N ASP A 87 2.55 -4.95 -2.58
CA ASP A 87 2.98 -3.76 -1.86
C ASP A 87 4.49 -3.70 -1.63
N GLU A 88 5.11 -4.87 -1.45
CA GLU A 88 6.54 -5.00 -1.17
C GLU A 88 7.00 -6.39 -1.59
N ILE A 89 8.16 -6.44 -2.23
CA ILE A 89 8.86 -7.67 -2.57
C ILE A 89 10.35 -7.37 -2.65
N GLU A 90 11.20 -8.35 -2.36
CA GLU A 90 12.66 -8.15 -2.40
C GLU A 90 13.16 -7.77 -3.79
N SER A 91 12.62 -8.41 -4.83
CA SER A 91 12.97 -8.16 -6.22
C SER A 91 11.87 -8.68 -7.15
N THR A 92 11.41 -7.83 -8.05
CA THR A 92 10.48 -8.22 -9.12
C THR A 92 11.14 -9.22 -10.08
N SER A 93 12.41 -9.04 -10.41
CA SER A 93 13.15 -9.94 -11.30
C SER A 93 13.33 -11.34 -10.69
N THR A 94 13.71 -11.41 -9.42
CA THR A 94 13.88 -12.71 -8.73
C THR A 94 12.55 -13.45 -8.65
N ARG A 95 11.46 -12.74 -8.31
CA ARG A 95 10.11 -13.31 -8.28
C ARG A 95 9.69 -13.91 -9.63
N LEU A 96 9.97 -13.21 -10.73
CA LEU A 96 9.65 -13.72 -12.07
C LEU A 96 10.48 -14.95 -12.42
N LEU A 97 11.75 -15.00 -12.02
CA LEU A 97 12.60 -16.18 -12.24
C LEU A 97 12.12 -17.41 -11.45
N GLU A 98 11.72 -17.23 -10.19
CA GLU A 98 11.15 -18.29 -9.36
C GLU A 98 9.84 -18.84 -9.96
N LEU A 99 8.97 -17.94 -10.42
CA LEU A 99 7.73 -18.32 -11.09
C LEU A 99 8.01 -19.11 -12.38
N ALA A 100 8.96 -18.66 -13.20
CA ALA A 100 9.36 -19.37 -14.41
C ALA A 100 9.93 -20.77 -14.09
N ALA A 101 10.78 -20.89 -13.06
CA ALA A 101 11.31 -22.16 -12.60
C ALA A 101 10.20 -23.11 -12.07
N ALA A 102 9.15 -22.56 -11.48
CA ALA A 102 7.96 -23.29 -11.02
C ALA A 102 6.97 -23.64 -12.15
N GLY A 103 7.28 -23.31 -13.40
CA GLY A 103 6.42 -23.61 -14.55
C GLY A 103 5.25 -22.64 -14.72
N ALA A 104 5.37 -21.41 -14.22
CA ALA A 104 4.51 -20.33 -14.67
C ALA A 104 4.64 -20.19 -16.22
N PRO A 105 3.52 -19.91 -16.92
CA PRO A 105 3.49 -19.90 -18.39
C PRO A 105 4.34 -18.80 -19.01
#